data_AF-A0A7S0IRA3-F1
#
_entry.id   AF-A0A7S0IRA3-F1
#
_cell.length_a   1.000
_cell.length_b   1.000
_cell.length_c   1.000
_cell.angle_alpha   90.00
_cell.angle_beta   90.00
_cell.angle_gamma   90.00
#
_symmetry.space_group_name_H-M   'P 1'
#
loop_
_entity.id
_entity.type
_entity.pdbx_description
1 polymer ?
#
loop_
_entity_poly.entity_id
_entity_poly.type
_entity_poly.pdbx_seq_one_letter_code
_entity_poly.pdbx_strand_id
1 'polypeptide(L)'
;PLPPSLPPPPLPAHHASCTEWCLQEKVCSDEILPVLIAGSVREVLCIFDGWRGVDTVLVEGGATTYHHFDPNSCPQAMSIWVPRSHALLEATLNHYGAAAELVGIYGLSNGCTGCKAHAMNSDSPALAAQWTSVGPKTDAPAEPWFMRAVPYSQPSGNYQAGCWLSGSHGGEPDTYGLRFDDSSCKYGFSSYVCSTNRWDASPPSSPPPPLPPLLPPSPSPPPPS
;
A
#
# COMPACT_ATOMS: atom_id res chain seq x y z
N PRO A 1 -41.12 -5.22 35.44
CA PRO A 1 -39.77 -4.61 35.36
C PRO A 1 -38.93 -5.36 34.32
N LEU A 2 -38.65 -4.74 33.18
CA LEU A 2 -37.69 -5.29 32.23
C LEU A 2 -36.30 -5.29 32.90
N PRO A 3 -35.49 -6.36 32.75
CA PRO A 3 -34.12 -6.34 33.22
C PRO A 3 -33.36 -5.18 32.53
N PRO A 4 -32.45 -4.50 33.24
CA PRO A 4 -31.62 -3.46 32.62
C PRO A 4 -30.83 -4.09 31.47
N SER A 5 -30.92 -3.49 30.29
CA SER A 5 -30.12 -3.88 29.13
C SER A 5 -28.65 -3.76 29.48
N LEU A 6 -27.89 -4.84 29.30
CA LEU A 6 -26.44 -4.81 29.43
C LEU A 6 -25.87 -3.69 28.55
N PRO A 7 -24.92 -2.89 29.03
CA PRO A 7 -24.26 -1.91 28.19
C PRO A 7 -23.64 -2.64 26.99
N PRO A 8 -23.74 -2.08 25.76
CA PRO A 8 -23.11 -2.67 24.61
C PRO A 8 -21.61 -2.83 24.89
N PRO A 9 -20.98 -3.93 24.44
CA PRO A 9 -19.55 -4.11 24.59
C PRO A 9 -18.82 -2.88 24.00
N PRO A 10 -17.67 -2.48 24.59
CA PRO A 10 -16.87 -1.41 24.01
C PRO A 10 -16.62 -1.72 22.54
N LEU A 11 -16.80 -0.73 21.66
CA LEU A 11 -16.45 -0.88 20.26
C LEU A 11 -14.98 -1.34 20.16
N PRO A 12 -14.65 -2.28 19.27
CA PRO A 12 -13.27 -2.66 19.05
C PRO A 12 -12.44 -1.40 18.76
N ALA A 13 -11.27 -1.31 19.41
CA ALA A 13 -10.29 -0.29 19.05
C ALA A 13 -9.99 -0.45 17.56
N HIS A 14 -10.04 0.63 16.82
CA HIS A 14 -9.76 0.69 15.38
C HIS A 14 -8.93 1.93 15.11
N HIS A 15 -8.13 1.87 14.04
CA HIS A 15 -7.31 2.97 13.59
C HIS A 15 -7.62 3.30 12.13
N ALA A 16 -7.20 4.46 11.65
CA ALA A 16 -7.47 4.85 10.26
C ALA A 16 -6.59 4.07 9.26
N SER A 17 -5.47 3.50 9.70
CA SER A 17 -4.57 2.70 8.85
C SER A 17 -3.78 1.66 9.64
N CYS A 18 -3.17 0.70 8.93
CA CYS A 18 -2.20 -0.22 9.52
C CYS A 18 -0.98 0.52 10.09
N THR A 19 -0.50 1.57 9.41
CA THR A 19 0.58 2.42 9.93
C THR A 19 0.22 3.05 11.28
N GLU A 20 -1.01 3.52 11.46
CA GLU A 20 -1.47 4.07 12.74
C GLU A 20 -1.47 3.02 13.87
N TRP A 21 -1.86 1.77 13.57
CA TRP A 21 -1.74 0.66 14.51
C TRP A 21 -0.30 0.50 15.03
N CYS A 22 0.69 0.53 14.14
CA CYS A 22 2.09 0.45 14.56
C CYS A 22 2.55 1.67 15.35
N LEU A 23 2.18 2.88 14.93
CA LEU A 23 2.65 4.10 15.56
C LEU A 23 2.03 4.33 16.94
N GLN A 24 0.73 4.08 17.09
CA GLN A 24 -0.05 4.36 18.29
C GLN A 24 -0.03 3.17 19.26
N GLU A 25 -0.29 1.96 18.78
CA GLU A 25 -0.46 0.75 19.61
C GLU A 25 0.78 -0.15 19.62
N LYS A 26 1.81 0.18 18.82
CA LYS A 26 3.05 -0.62 18.69
C LYS A 26 2.84 -2.01 18.08
N VAL A 27 1.74 -2.20 17.35
CA VAL A 27 1.47 -3.40 16.55
C VAL A 27 2.06 -3.19 15.16
N CYS A 28 3.28 -3.69 14.95
CA CYS A 28 4.07 -3.50 13.72
C CYS A 28 4.44 -4.83 13.04
N SER A 29 3.77 -5.92 13.40
CA SER A 29 3.91 -7.24 12.80
C SER A 29 2.67 -7.59 12.01
N ASP A 30 2.84 -8.42 10.97
CA ASP A 30 1.74 -8.80 10.09
C ASP A 30 0.59 -9.44 10.87
N GLU A 31 -0.59 -8.82 10.83
CA GLU A 31 -1.74 -9.22 11.64
C GLU A 31 -3.05 -8.72 11.01
N ILE A 32 -4.16 -9.42 11.29
CA ILE A 32 -5.50 -8.97 10.92
C ILE A 32 -5.94 -7.92 11.93
N LEU A 33 -6.10 -6.68 11.47
CA LEU A 33 -6.43 -5.54 12.33
C LEU A 33 -7.68 -4.81 11.82
N PRO A 34 -8.51 -4.25 12.72
CA PRO A 34 -9.66 -3.45 12.32
C PRO A 34 -9.21 -2.03 11.91
N VAL A 35 -9.50 -1.67 10.67
CA VAL A 35 -9.13 -0.38 10.04
C VAL A 35 -10.36 0.35 9.54
N LEU A 36 -10.43 1.66 9.78
CA LEU A 36 -11.52 2.53 9.32
C LEU A 36 -11.31 2.93 7.84
N ILE A 37 -12.13 2.38 6.96
CA ILE A 37 -12.03 2.56 5.50
C ILE A 37 -13.38 3.03 4.96
N ALA A 38 -13.40 4.20 4.32
CA ALA A 38 -14.63 4.84 3.82
C ALA A 38 -15.74 4.98 4.88
N GLY A 39 -15.37 5.26 6.14
CA GLY A 39 -16.31 5.42 7.25
C GLY A 39 -16.86 4.11 7.83
N SER A 40 -16.35 2.95 7.41
CA SER A 40 -16.70 1.64 7.98
C SER A 40 -15.45 0.93 8.50
N VAL A 41 -15.53 0.34 9.69
CA VAL A 41 -14.46 -0.50 10.23
C VAL A 41 -14.45 -1.84 9.49
N ARG A 42 -13.28 -2.26 9.01
CA ARG A 42 -13.08 -3.52 8.28
C ARG A 42 -11.90 -4.27 8.89
N GLU A 43 -12.01 -5.58 9.01
CA GLU A 43 -10.87 -6.44 9.30
C GLU A 43 -10.07 -6.64 8.02
N VAL A 44 -8.81 -6.22 8.05
CA VAL A 44 -7.88 -6.29 6.92
C VAL A 44 -6.58 -6.91 7.40
N LEU A 45 -5.87 -7.62 6.53
CA LEU A 45 -4.52 -8.04 6.85
C LEU A 45 -3.59 -6.84 6.68
N CYS A 46 -2.96 -6.42 7.75
CA CYS A 46 -1.89 -5.44 7.72
C CYS A 46 -0.56 -6.15 7.50
N ILE A 47 0.16 -5.76 6.46
CA ILE A 47 1.52 -6.25 6.16
C ILE A 47 2.50 -5.10 6.37
N PHE A 48 3.55 -5.32 7.17
CA PHE A 48 4.43 -4.26 7.65
C PHE A 48 5.84 -4.31 7.04
N ASP A 49 6.41 -3.13 6.83
CA ASP A 49 7.83 -2.90 6.57
C ASP A 49 8.32 -1.78 7.50
N GLY A 50 8.93 -2.20 8.60
CA GLY A 50 9.27 -1.31 9.71
C GLY A 50 8.01 -0.71 10.37
N TRP A 51 7.85 0.60 10.26
CA TRP A 51 6.71 1.31 10.86
C TRP A 51 5.54 1.51 9.88
N ARG A 52 5.73 1.18 8.60
CA ARG A 52 4.71 1.34 7.57
C ARG A 52 3.92 0.06 7.41
N GLY A 53 2.60 0.15 7.44
CA GLY A 53 1.71 -0.99 7.21
C GLY A 53 0.80 -0.74 6.00
N VAL A 54 0.64 -1.75 5.16
CA VAL A 54 -0.30 -1.76 4.04
C VAL A 54 -1.48 -2.66 4.38
N ASP A 55 -2.69 -2.13 4.30
CA ASP A 55 -3.92 -2.92 4.42
C ASP A 55 -4.15 -3.73 3.13
N THR A 56 -4.45 -5.01 3.28
CA THR A 56 -4.65 -5.95 2.18
C THR A 56 -5.93 -6.76 2.38
N VAL A 57 -6.67 -6.93 1.28
CA VAL A 57 -7.91 -7.71 1.22
C VAL A 57 -7.89 -8.56 -0.04
N LEU A 58 -8.10 -9.86 0.12
CA LEU A 58 -8.19 -10.78 -1.01
C LEU A 58 -9.55 -10.70 -1.69
N VAL A 59 -9.54 -10.68 -3.02
CA VAL A 59 -10.70 -10.93 -3.87
C VAL A 59 -10.46 -12.23 -4.63
N GLU A 60 -11.44 -13.14 -4.61
CA GLU A 60 -11.44 -14.37 -5.39
C GLU A 60 -12.71 -14.44 -6.26
N GLY A 61 -12.56 -14.85 -7.52
CA GLY A 61 -13.69 -14.96 -8.45
C GLY A 61 -14.38 -13.62 -8.75
N GLY A 62 -13.66 -12.50 -8.63
CA GLY A 62 -14.16 -11.17 -8.92
C GLY A 62 -14.27 -10.87 -10.41
N ALA A 63 -14.69 -9.64 -10.72
CA ALA A 63 -14.69 -9.12 -12.07
C ALA A 63 -13.27 -9.20 -12.66
N THR A 64 -13.17 -9.78 -13.86
CA THR A 64 -11.89 -9.93 -14.55
C THR A 64 -11.42 -8.57 -15.07
N THR A 65 -10.18 -8.21 -14.75
CA THR A 65 -9.54 -6.96 -15.16
C THR A 65 -8.26 -7.25 -15.94
N TYR A 66 -8.07 -6.53 -17.04
CA TYR A 66 -6.92 -6.61 -17.95
C TYR A 66 -6.14 -5.29 -17.97
N HIS A 67 -6.83 -4.19 -17.67
CA HIS A 67 -6.33 -2.84 -17.73
C HIS A 67 -6.83 -2.04 -16.53
N HIS A 68 -6.08 -1.00 -16.16
CA HIS A 68 -6.45 -0.09 -15.10
C HIS A 68 -7.80 0.63 -15.24
N PHE A 69 -8.40 0.74 -16.43
CA PHE A 69 -9.71 1.37 -16.58
C PHE A 69 -10.84 0.35 -16.46
N ASP A 70 -10.52 -0.94 -16.47
CA ASP A 70 -11.52 -1.98 -16.34
C ASP A 70 -12.10 -1.95 -14.92
N PRO A 71 -13.41 -2.25 -14.79
CA PRO A 71 -13.98 -2.54 -13.49
C PRO A 71 -13.23 -3.66 -12.78
N ASN A 72 -13.17 -3.56 -11.47
CA ASN A 72 -12.69 -4.62 -10.59
C ASN A 72 -13.64 -4.75 -9.39
N SER A 73 -13.44 -5.79 -8.59
CA SER A 73 -14.25 -6.11 -7.42
C SER A 73 -13.60 -5.64 -6.11
N CYS A 74 -12.64 -4.72 -6.16
CA CYS A 74 -12.11 -4.14 -4.94
C CYS A 74 -13.20 -3.40 -4.16
N PRO A 75 -13.20 -3.48 -2.82
CA PRO A 75 -14.13 -2.71 -1.99
C PRO A 75 -14.06 -1.21 -2.25
N GLN A 76 -15.12 -0.50 -1.85
CA GLN A 76 -15.14 0.96 -1.92
C GLN A 76 -13.92 1.58 -1.20
N ALA A 77 -13.33 2.60 -1.82
CA ALA A 77 -12.10 3.26 -1.40
C ALA A 77 -10.83 2.39 -1.42
N MET A 78 -10.88 1.23 -2.10
CA MET A 78 -9.72 0.41 -2.40
C MET A 78 -9.51 0.27 -3.92
N SER A 79 -8.29 -0.08 -4.29
CA SER A 79 -7.94 -0.51 -5.64
C SER A 79 -6.99 -1.71 -5.56
N ILE A 80 -6.57 -2.23 -6.70
CA ILE A 80 -5.52 -3.27 -6.75
C ILE A 80 -4.30 -2.75 -5.99
N TRP A 81 -3.72 -3.62 -5.16
CA TRP A 81 -2.63 -3.23 -4.27
C TRP A 81 -1.37 -2.80 -5.03
N VAL A 82 -0.61 -1.90 -4.44
CA VAL A 82 0.65 -1.36 -4.98
C VAL A 82 1.78 -1.76 -4.02
N PRO A 83 2.68 -2.68 -4.40
CA PRO A 83 3.85 -2.97 -3.59
C PRO A 83 4.73 -1.73 -3.50
N ARG A 84 5.02 -1.29 -2.28
CA ARG A 84 5.77 -0.05 -2.00
C ARG A 84 7.26 -0.30 -1.76
N SER A 85 7.63 -1.55 -1.45
CA SER A 85 9.00 -2.00 -1.23
C SER A 85 9.15 -3.47 -1.61
N HIS A 86 10.39 -3.94 -1.71
CA HIS A 86 10.67 -5.36 -1.94
C HIS A 86 10.15 -6.25 -0.80
N ALA A 87 10.32 -5.82 0.45
CA ALA A 87 9.86 -6.57 1.62
C ALA A 87 8.33 -6.73 1.64
N LEU A 88 7.60 -5.66 1.34
CA LEU A 88 6.13 -5.73 1.22
C LEU A 88 5.70 -6.62 0.06
N LEU A 89 6.41 -6.58 -1.07
CA LEU A 89 6.14 -7.48 -2.18
C LEU A 89 6.28 -8.95 -1.73
N GLU A 90 7.42 -9.29 -1.15
CA GLU A 90 7.73 -10.64 -0.69
C GLU A 90 6.73 -11.15 0.36
N ALA A 91 6.43 -10.34 1.38
CA ALA A 91 5.48 -10.72 2.42
C ALA A 91 4.06 -10.95 1.87
N THR A 92 3.61 -10.09 0.96
CA THR A 92 2.27 -10.21 0.33
C THR A 92 2.19 -11.44 -0.57
N LEU A 93 3.24 -11.73 -1.35
CA LEU A 93 3.34 -12.95 -2.16
C LEU A 93 3.36 -14.21 -1.29
N ASN A 94 4.11 -14.20 -0.18
CA ASN A 94 4.16 -15.32 0.76
C ASN A 94 2.80 -15.62 1.39
N HIS A 95 1.97 -14.59 1.60
CA HIS A 95 0.65 -14.74 2.19
C HIS A 95 -0.42 -15.16 1.16
N TYR A 96 -0.49 -14.47 0.02
CA TYR A 96 -1.58 -14.62 -0.95
C TYR A 96 -1.22 -15.42 -2.21
N GLY A 97 0.04 -15.77 -2.41
CA GLY A 97 0.52 -16.48 -3.60
C GLY A 97 0.17 -15.73 -4.88
N ALA A 98 -0.39 -16.47 -5.85
CA ALA A 98 -0.71 -15.96 -7.19
C ALA A 98 -1.66 -14.73 -7.19
N ALA A 99 -2.52 -14.57 -6.17
CA ALA A 99 -3.39 -13.39 -6.10
C ALA A 99 -2.61 -12.09 -5.85
N ALA A 100 -1.42 -12.14 -5.26
CA ALA A 100 -0.57 -10.97 -5.09
C ALA A 100 0.26 -10.64 -6.35
N GLU A 101 0.35 -11.54 -7.33
CA GLU A 101 1.11 -11.28 -8.56
C GLU A 101 0.54 -10.14 -9.40
N LEU A 102 -0.78 -9.93 -9.35
CA LEU A 102 -1.38 -8.72 -9.92
C LEU A 102 -1.08 -7.53 -9.01
N VAL A 103 -0.30 -6.60 -9.53
CA VAL A 103 0.01 -5.33 -8.88
C VAL A 103 -0.63 -4.18 -9.64
N GLY A 104 -1.06 -3.16 -8.92
CA GLY A 104 -1.72 -1.98 -9.47
C GLY A 104 -0.74 -0.99 -10.12
N ILE A 105 0.18 -1.48 -10.93
CA ILE A 105 1.25 -0.73 -11.59
C ILE A 105 1.08 -0.86 -13.10
N TYR A 106 1.15 0.25 -13.83
CA TYR A 106 0.92 0.28 -15.27
C TYR A 106 1.77 1.36 -15.97
N GLY A 107 2.16 1.07 -17.20
CA GLY A 107 2.86 2.00 -18.09
C GLY A 107 1.93 2.99 -18.77
N LEU A 108 2.42 4.20 -19.02
CA LEU A 108 1.69 5.36 -19.54
C LEU A 108 1.60 5.41 -21.07
N SER A 109 2.45 4.67 -21.77
CA SER A 109 2.55 4.66 -23.22
C SER A 109 2.71 3.23 -23.75
N ASN A 110 2.47 3.06 -25.05
CA ASN A 110 2.70 1.77 -25.72
C ASN A 110 4.20 1.48 -25.83
N GLY A 111 4.54 0.20 -25.75
CA GLY A 111 5.91 -0.27 -25.67
C GLY A 111 6.55 0.03 -24.33
N CYS A 112 7.86 -0.19 -24.23
CA CYS A 112 8.61 0.08 -23.01
C CYS A 112 10.06 0.42 -23.36
N THR A 113 10.38 1.72 -23.40
CA THR A 113 11.71 2.19 -23.78
C THR A 113 12.61 2.21 -22.55
N GLY A 114 13.65 1.37 -22.55
CA GLY A 114 14.63 1.32 -21.46
C GLY A 114 14.26 0.38 -20.29
N CYS A 115 13.11 -0.27 -20.32
CA CYS A 115 12.66 -1.17 -19.25
C CYS A 115 13.55 -2.40 -19.08
N LYS A 116 14.29 -2.77 -20.13
CA LYS A 116 15.31 -3.83 -20.07
C LYS A 116 16.62 -3.39 -19.43
N ALA A 117 16.85 -2.09 -19.29
CA ALA A 117 18.10 -1.52 -18.78
C ALA A 117 18.00 -1.09 -17.31
N HIS A 118 16.79 -1.04 -16.74
CA HIS A 118 16.54 -0.54 -15.40
C HIS A 118 15.71 -1.53 -14.59
N ALA A 119 15.91 -1.54 -13.27
CA ALA A 119 15.05 -2.26 -12.35
C ALA A 119 13.64 -1.65 -12.35
N MET A 120 12.59 -2.49 -12.42
CA MET A 120 11.20 -2.04 -12.47
C MET A 120 10.70 -1.59 -11.09
N ASN A 121 11.06 -0.37 -10.73
CA ASN A 121 10.59 0.35 -9.55
C ASN A 121 10.67 1.87 -9.78
N SER A 122 10.04 2.63 -8.89
CA SER A 122 9.99 4.09 -8.94
C SER A 122 11.32 4.80 -8.61
N ASP A 123 12.34 4.10 -8.10
CA ASP A 123 13.62 4.71 -7.76
C ASP A 123 14.44 5.07 -9.02
N SER A 124 14.10 4.46 -10.17
CA SER A 124 14.62 4.85 -11.47
C SER A 124 13.78 6.01 -12.06
N PRO A 125 14.34 7.23 -12.22
CA PRO A 125 13.61 8.34 -12.81
C PRO A 125 13.11 8.06 -14.23
N ALA A 126 13.89 7.27 -14.99
CA ALA A 126 13.52 6.89 -16.35
C ALA A 126 12.26 6.02 -16.40
N LEU A 127 12.05 5.16 -15.39
CA LEU A 127 10.84 4.35 -15.29
C LEU A 127 9.70 5.06 -14.59
N ALA A 128 9.96 5.86 -13.55
CA ALA A 128 8.94 6.68 -12.90
C ALA A 128 8.28 7.68 -13.88
N ALA A 129 8.99 8.11 -14.93
CA ALA A 129 8.44 8.94 -16.00
C ALA A 129 7.53 8.17 -16.99
N GLN A 130 7.62 6.84 -17.02
CA GLN A 130 6.92 5.98 -17.99
C GLN A 130 5.89 5.06 -17.33
N TRP A 131 5.99 4.83 -16.03
CA TRP A 131 5.17 3.91 -15.26
C TRP A 131 4.66 4.58 -14.00
N THR A 132 3.42 4.27 -13.65
CA THR A 132 2.75 4.80 -12.47
C THR A 132 1.91 3.71 -11.80
N SER A 133 1.20 4.06 -10.74
CA SER A 133 0.35 3.14 -10.00
C SER A 133 -1.09 3.64 -9.87
N VAL A 134 -1.97 2.75 -9.42
CA VAL A 134 -3.36 3.08 -9.10
C VAL A 134 -3.54 3.82 -7.76
N GLY A 135 -2.46 4.09 -7.02
CA GLY A 135 -2.51 4.81 -5.74
C GLY A 135 -3.38 6.07 -5.77
N PRO A 136 -3.27 6.95 -6.78
CA PRO A 136 -4.09 8.16 -6.86
C PRO A 136 -5.60 7.92 -6.99
N LYS A 137 -6.06 6.71 -7.32
CA LYS A 137 -7.49 6.35 -7.34
C LYS A 137 -8.08 6.20 -5.94
N THR A 138 -7.24 6.09 -4.92
CA THR A 138 -7.61 5.92 -3.50
C THR A 138 -7.06 7.04 -2.63
N ASP A 139 -6.80 8.21 -3.23
CA ASP A 139 -6.17 9.39 -2.61
C ASP A 139 -4.75 9.13 -2.05
N ALA A 140 -4.13 8.01 -2.44
CA ALA A 140 -2.78 7.65 -2.09
C ALA A 140 -1.77 8.15 -3.14
N PRO A 141 -0.47 8.28 -2.81
CA PRO A 141 0.53 8.70 -3.79
C PRO A 141 0.78 7.60 -4.85
N ALA A 142 1.17 8.02 -6.05
CA ALA A 142 1.58 7.10 -7.12
C ALA A 142 2.88 6.37 -6.75
N GLU A 143 3.85 7.08 -6.18
CA GLU A 143 5.13 6.56 -5.70
C GLU A 143 5.17 6.38 -4.17
N PRO A 144 6.03 5.50 -3.65
CA PRO A 144 6.88 4.57 -4.39
C PRO A 144 6.07 3.39 -4.94
N TRP A 145 6.58 2.75 -5.98
CA TRP A 145 6.07 1.48 -6.47
C TRP A 145 7.23 0.55 -6.80
N PHE A 146 7.06 -0.74 -6.53
CA PHE A 146 8.09 -1.75 -6.66
C PHE A 146 7.54 -2.99 -7.36
N MET A 147 8.20 -3.45 -8.40
CA MET A 147 7.96 -4.77 -9.00
C MET A 147 9.21 -5.63 -8.94
N ARG A 148 10.39 -5.05 -9.17
CA ARG A 148 11.66 -5.77 -9.19
C ARG A 148 12.86 -4.88 -8.90
N ALA A 149 13.86 -5.44 -8.21
CA ALA A 149 15.08 -4.76 -7.78
C ALA A 149 16.20 -4.73 -8.84
N VAL A 150 16.13 -5.56 -9.88
CA VAL A 150 17.14 -5.67 -10.94
C VAL A 150 16.51 -5.60 -12.34
N PRO A 151 17.26 -5.24 -13.39
CA PRO A 151 16.76 -5.26 -14.76
C PRO A 151 16.18 -6.63 -15.15
N TYR A 152 15.20 -6.62 -16.06
CA TYR A 152 14.55 -7.84 -16.56
C TYR A 152 14.31 -7.75 -18.06
N SER A 153 14.16 -8.89 -18.74
CA SER A 153 14.02 -8.92 -20.21
C SER A 153 12.69 -8.40 -20.74
N GLN A 154 11.72 -8.20 -19.85
CA GLN A 154 10.35 -7.75 -20.11
C GLN A 154 10.07 -6.43 -19.37
N PRO A 155 8.92 -5.76 -19.62
CA PRO A 155 8.07 -5.93 -20.79
C PRO A 155 8.81 -5.50 -22.07
N SER A 156 8.52 -6.18 -23.19
CA SER A 156 9.33 -6.07 -24.41
C SER A 156 8.54 -5.56 -25.61
N GLY A 157 8.22 -4.26 -25.58
CA GLY A 157 7.90 -3.49 -26.79
C GLY A 157 6.50 -3.68 -27.37
N ASN A 158 5.74 -4.70 -26.96
CA ASN A 158 4.34 -4.94 -27.33
C ASN A 158 3.34 -4.64 -26.20
N TYR A 159 3.84 -4.05 -25.10
CA TYR A 159 3.02 -3.46 -24.04
C TYR A 159 2.04 -2.44 -24.62
N GLN A 160 0.79 -2.51 -24.16
CA GLN A 160 -0.24 -1.52 -24.44
C GLN A 160 -0.41 -0.67 -23.19
N ALA A 161 -0.44 0.65 -23.36
CA ALA A 161 -0.57 1.60 -22.26
C ALA A 161 -1.70 1.19 -21.31
N GLY A 162 -1.43 1.25 -20.01
CA GLY A 162 -2.38 0.99 -18.93
C GLY A 162 -2.78 -0.47 -18.65
N CYS A 163 -2.27 -1.43 -19.41
CA CYS A 163 -2.51 -2.85 -19.19
C CYS A 163 -1.75 -3.41 -17.97
N TRP A 164 -2.32 -4.44 -17.36
CA TRP A 164 -1.63 -5.19 -16.33
C TRP A 164 -0.52 -6.06 -16.90
N LEU A 165 0.52 -6.27 -16.10
CA LEU A 165 1.56 -7.25 -16.38
C LEU A 165 1.26 -8.52 -15.56
N SER A 166 1.63 -9.69 -16.09
CA SER A 166 1.73 -10.90 -15.25
C SER A 166 2.83 -10.77 -14.21
N GLY A 167 2.78 -11.54 -13.11
CA GLY A 167 3.82 -11.55 -12.07
C GLY A 167 4.71 -12.79 -12.04
N SER A 168 4.36 -13.84 -12.79
CA SER A 168 4.99 -15.18 -12.80
C SER A 168 5.39 -15.69 -14.20
N HIS A 169 5.63 -14.81 -15.16
CA HIS A 169 6.05 -15.20 -16.50
C HIS A 169 7.41 -15.92 -16.48
N GLY A 170 7.42 -17.18 -16.93
CA GLY A 170 8.62 -18.01 -16.91
C GLY A 170 8.93 -18.63 -15.53
N GLY A 171 7.99 -18.55 -14.59
CA GLY A 171 8.05 -19.17 -13.27
C GLY A 171 7.69 -18.21 -12.14
N GLU A 172 7.61 -18.75 -10.92
CA GLU A 172 7.33 -17.98 -9.70
C GLU A 172 8.24 -16.74 -9.54
N PRO A 173 7.77 -15.69 -8.86
CA PRO A 173 8.62 -14.59 -8.40
C PRO A 173 9.91 -15.10 -7.73
N ASP A 174 11.00 -14.34 -7.88
CA ASP A 174 12.30 -14.71 -7.33
C ASP A 174 12.80 -13.69 -6.30
N THR A 175 14.01 -13.89 -5.78
CA THR A 175 14.63 -13.02 -4.76
C THR A 175 14.78 -11.55 -5.17
N TYR A 176 14.49 -11.19 -6.42
CA TYR A 176 14.53 -9.81 -6.88
C TYR A 176 13.13 -9.21 -7.09
N GLY A 177 12.06 -10.00 -6.97
CA GLY A 177 10.67 -9.58 -7.17
C GLY A 177 9.96 -10.34 -8.28
N LEU A 178 8.96 -9.68 -8.88
CA LEU A 178 8.11 -10.28 -9.91
C LEU A 178 8.88 -10.62 -11.18
N ARG A 179 8.36 -11.63 -11.89
CA ARG A 179 8.76 -12.01 -13.25
C ARG A 179 7.62 -11.65 -14.19
N PHE A 180 7.69 -10.46 -14.78
CA PHE A 180 6.56 -9.91 -15.51
C PHE A 180 6.65 -10.05 -17.02
N ASP A 181 5.48 -10.02 -17.66
CA ASP A 181 5.32 -10.02 -19.11
C ASP A 181 4.07 -9.23 -19.51
N ASP A 182 4.11 -8.63 -20.70
CA ASP A 182 3.07 -7.74 -21.20
C ASP A 182 2.00 -8.44 -22.06
N SER A 183 2.36 -9.56 -22.72
CA SER A 183 1.52 -10.39 -23.62
C SER A 183 0.48 -9.62 -24.46
N SER A 184 0.77 -8.37 -24.84
CA SER A 184 -0.18 -7.47 -25.52
C SER A 184 -1.56 -7.37 -24.84
N CYS A 185 -1.60 -7.13 -23.52
CA CYS A 185 -2.83 -6.90 -22.75
C CYS A 185 -3.76 -8.12 -22.62
N LYS A 186 -3.20 -9.33 -22.70
CA LYS A 186 -3.99 -10.58 -22.63
C LYS A 186 -4.11 -11.16 -21.23
N TYR A 187 -3.37 -10.63 -20.25
CA TYR A 187 -3.42 -11.10 -18.87
C TYR A 187 -4.66 -10.53 -18.18
N GLY A 188 -5.62 -11.43 -17.92
CA GLY A 188 -6.83 -11.13 -17.16
C GLY A 188 -6.75 -11.73 -15.77
N PHE A 189 -7.16 -10.97 -14.77
CA PHE A 189 -7.12 -11.40 -13.38
C PHE A 189 -8.50 -11.30 -12.75
N SER A 190 -8.95 -12.39 -12.14
CA SER A 190 -10.19 -12.45 -11.35
C SER A 190 -9.94 -12.74 -9.87
N SER A 191 -8.70 -13.06 -9.50
CA SER A 191 -8.25 -13.09 -8.11
C SER A 191 -7.07 -12.14 -7.95
N TYR A 192 -7.17 -11.25 -6.96
CA TYR A 192 -6.19 -10.21 -6.70
C TYR A 192 -6.30 -9.65 -5.29
N VAL A 193 -5.24 -8.99 -4.84
CA VAL A 193 -5.21 -8.25 -3.57
C VAL A 193 -5.62 -6.80 -3.80
N CYS A 194 -6.50 -6.29 -2.95
CA CYS A 194 -6.95 -4.91 -2.90
C CYS A 194 -6.38 -4.21 -1.66
N SER A 195 -6.15 -2.90 -1.77
CA SER A 195 -5.63 -2.05 -0.71
C SER A 195 -6.17 -0.63 -0.85
N THR A 196 -6.23 0.12 0.26
CA THR A 196 -6.35 1.59 0.19
C THR A 196 -5.11 2.25 -0.39
N ASN A 197 -4.01 1.50 -0.54
CA ASN A 197 -2.72 1.94 -1.04
C ASN A 197 -2.11 3.11 -0.26
N ARG A 198 -2.62 3.44 0.93
CA ARG A 198 -2.10 4.55 1.75
C ARG A 198 -0.60 4.37 1.99
N TRP A 199 0.12 5.48 1.90
CA TRP A 199 1.56 5.48 2.10
C TRP A 199 2.02 6.80 2.71
N ASP A 200 2.50 6.71 3.95
CA ASP A 200 3.05 7.86 4.66
C ASP A 200 4.53 8.03 4.32
N ALA A 201 4.87 9.17 3.72
CA ALA A 201 6.23 9.47 3.28
C ALA A 201 7.24 9.51 4.44
N SER A 202 6.81 9.95 5.61
CA SER A 202 7.63 10.07 6.82
C SER A 202 6.84 9.62 8.04
N PRO A 203 7.51 9.06 9.07
CA PRO A 203 6.84 8.84 10.33
C PRO A 203 6.38 10.19 10.88
N PRO A 204 5.23 10.28 11.58
CA PRO A 204 4.83 11.51 12.21
C PRO A 204 5.96 11.98 13.13
N SER A 205 6.30 13.27 13.02
CA SER A 205 7.26 13.89 13.92
C SER A 205 6.84 13.63 15.35
N SER A 206 7.77 13.20 16.20
CA SER A 206 7.54 13.09 17.65
C SER A 206 6.85 14.37 18.14
N PRO A 207 5.80 14.27 18.99
CA PRO A 207 5.19 15.47 19.55
C PRO A 207 6.29 16.33 20.20
N PRO A 208 6.23 17.67 20.04
CA PRO A 208 7.21 18.54 20.68
C PRO A 208 7.22 18.25 22.18
N PRO A 209 8.40 18.27 22.84
CA PRO A 209 8.46 18.10 24.28
C PRO A 209 7.49 19.08 24.96
N PRO A 210 6.81 18.68 26.05
CA PRO A 210 5.93 19.58 26.77
C PRO A 210 6.70 20.87 27.08
N LEU A 211 6.06 22.03 26.85
CA LEU A 211 6.68 23.31 27.19
C LEU A 211 7.12 23.25 28.66
N PRO A 212 8.34 23.71 28.99
CA PRO A 212 8.73 23.84 30.38
C PRO A 212 7.69 24.70 31.12
N PRO A 213 7.38 24.40 32.39
CA PRO A 213 6.49 25.23 33.19
C PRO A 213 6.95 26.69 33.12
N LEU A 214 6.03 27.62 32.87
CA LEU A 214 6.33 29.05 32.95
C LEU A 214 6.95 29.32 34.33
N LEU A 215 8.17 29.85 34.35
CA LEU A 215 8.82 30.30 35.57
C LEU A 215 7.89 31.28 36.29
N PRO A 216 7.68 31.14 37.61
CA PRO A 216 6.90 32.09 38.37
C PRO A 216 7.51 33.50 38.21
N PRO A 217 6.68 34.56 38.18
CA PRO A 217 7.17 35.92 38.07
C PRO A 217 8.17 36.20 39.21
N SER A 218 9.31 36.78 38.84
CA SER A 218 10.37 37.13 39.78
C SER A 218 9.82 38.05 40.87
N PRO A 219 10.10 37.80 42.18
CA PRO A 219 9.59 38.66 43.24
C PRO A 219 10.11 40.08 43.08
N SER A 220 9.20 41.05 43.15
CA SER A 220 9.53 42.48 43.06
C SER A 220 10.55 42.85 44.15
N PRO A 221 11.56 43.68 43.83
CA PRO A 221 12.55 44.11 44.80
C PRO A 221 11.89 44.86 45.96
N PRO A 222 12.37 44.68 47.21
CA PRO A 222 11.81 45.37 48.35
C PRO A 222 12.05 46.89 48.25
N PRO A 223 11.13 47.71 48.78
CA PRO A 223 11.26 49.15 48.72
C PRO A 223 12.48 49.63 49.55
N PRO A 224 13.19 50.66 49.08
CA PRO A 224 14.34 51.21 49.79
C PRO A 224 13.91 51.86 51.11
N SER A 225 14.75 51.67 52.15
CA SER A 225 14.61 52.28 53.49
C SER A 225 15.11 53.71 53.55
#